data_AF-H6PTB3-F1
#
_entry.id   AF-H6PTB3-F1
#
_cell.length_a   1.000
_cell.length_b   1.000
_cell.length_c   1.000
_cell.angle_alpha   90.00
_cell.angle_beta   90.00
_cell.angle_gamma   90.00
#
_symmetry.space_group_name_H-M   'P 1'
#
loop_
_entity.id
_entity.type
_entity.pdbx_description
1 polymer ?
#
loop_
_entity_poly.entity_id
_entity_poly.type
_entity_poly.pdbx_seq_one_letter_code
_entity_poly.pdbx_strand_id
1 'polypeptide(L)'
;MTKKCNYSFSAEKNYKLISERKVSFEEIISVIESNCLLDIIEHPNPNKYSEQKMYIVKFNEYAYLVPFISEVDRTIFLKTIIPRHKATQEYLKIGKVMRNKENISNIILDAEENALLESFENDEWQRIKNFEQEKHISQVAAANYLKKDTRINIRISSSDLMRIKQKAAYEGLPYQTLISSILHKYSAGHG
;
A
#
# COMPACT_ATOMS: atom_id res chain seq x y z
N MET A 1 -0.12 13.51 25.56
CA MET A 1 -0.56 12.47 24.60
C MET A 1 0.47 12.41 23.47
N THR A 2 1.30 11.38 23.42
CA THR A 2 2.25 11.19 22.32
C THR A 2 1.43 10.99 21.04
N LYS A 3 1.46 11.94 20.10
CA LYS A 3 0.84 11.76 18.78
C LYS A 3 1.47 10.50 18.16
N LYS A 4 0.72 9.41 18.09
CA LYS A 4 1.19 8.14 17.52
C LYS A 4 1.07 8.25 16.00
N CYS A 5 2.19 8.14 15.29
CA CYS A 5 2.18 7.99 13.85
C CYS A 5 1.45 6.68 13.50
N ASN A 6 0.61 6.68 12.46
CA ASN A 6 -0.20 5.53 12.07
C ASN A 6 -0.44 5.54 10.55
N TYR A 7 -0.92 4.43 9.99
CA TYR A 7 -1.34 4.33 8.59
C TYR A 7 -2.86 4.43 8.44
N SER A 8 -3.28 5.01 7.32
CA SER A 8 -4.64 5.01 6.84
C SER A 8 -4.68 4.79 5.31
N PHE A 9 -5.80 4.30 4.80
CA PHE A 9 -6.05 4.10 3.38
C PHE A 9 -7.55 3.88 3.14
N SER A 10 -8.00 4.04 1.90
CA SER A 10 -9.38 3.72 1.52
C SER A 10 -9.59 2.20 1.45
N ALA A 11 -10.61 1.70 2.16
CA ALA A 11 -11.00 0.29 2.11
C ALA A 11 -11.43 -0.15 0.69
N GLU A 12 -12.13 0.72 -0.03
CA GLU A 12 -12.58 0.44 -1.40
C GLU A 12 -11.40 0.34 -2.37
N LYS A 13 -10.41 1.23 -2.24
CA LYS A 13 -9.17 1.15 -3.03
C LYS A 13 -8.37 -0.10 -2.66
N ASN A 14 -8.27 -0.43 -1.37
CA ASN A 14 -7.59 -1.65 -0.91
C ASN A 14 -8.23 -2.90 -1.53
N TYR A 15 -9.55 -2.99 -1.48
CA TYR A 15 -10.31 -4.08 -2.11
C TYR A 15 -10.01 -4.21 -3.61
N LYS A 16 -10.01 -3.08 -4.33
CA LYS A 16 -9.68 -3.04 -5.76
C LYS A 16 -8.26 -3.58 -6.01
N LEU A 17 -7.27 -3.14 -5.24
CA LEU A 17 -5.88 -3.59 -5.35
C LEU A 17 -5.73 -5.09 -5.07
N ILE A 18 -6.46 -5.64 -4.10
CA ILE A 18 -6.38 -7.08 -3.82
C ILE A 18 -7.06 -7.89 -4.93
N SER A 19 -8.20 -7.43 -5.43
CA SER A 19 -8.91 -8.09 -6.53
C SER A 19 -8.04 -8.13 -7.80
N GLU A 20 -7.51 -6.97 -8.21
CA GLU A 20 -6.80 -6.77 -9.47
C GLU A 20 -5.31 -7.17 -9.43
N ARG A 21 -4.63 -6.90 -8.30
CA ARG A 21 -3.17 -6.97 -8.18
C ARG A 21 -2.70 -7.97 -7.11
N LYS A 22 -3.64 -8.63 -6.42
CA LYS A 22 -3.37 -9.62 -5.35
C LYS A 22 -2.40 -9.10 -4.28
N VAL A 23 -2.50 -7.81 -3.96
CA VAL A 23 -1.72 -7.13 -2.92
C VAL A 23 -2.59 -6.15 -2.16
N SER A 24 -2.44 -6.12 -0.84
CA SER A 24 -3.13 -5.24 0.09
C SER A 24 -2.22 -4.17 0.68
N PHE A 25 -2.80 -3.08 1.18
CA PHE A 25 -2.06 -2.09 1.96
C PHE A 25 -1.52 -2.67 3.26
N GLU A 26 -2.23 -3.59 3.90
CA GLU A 26 -1.76 -4.26 5.12
C GLU A 26 -0.49 -5.07 4.87
N GLU A 27 -0.38 -5.75 3.73
CA GLU A 27 0.86 -6.45 3.34
C GLU A 27 2.01 -5.46 3.13
N ILE A 28 1.75 -4.33 2.47
CA ILE A 28 2.74 -3.26 2.30
C ILE A 28 3.20 -2.70 3.65
N ILE A 29 2.28 -2.43 4.57
CA ILE A 29 2.59 -1.95 5.91
C ILE A 29 3.42 -3.00 6.66
N SER A 30 3.07 -4.28 6.55
CA SER A 30 3.82 -5.39 7.14
C SER A 30 5.26 -5.45 6.64
N VAL A 31 5.50 -5.31 5.34
CA VAL A 31 6.88 -5.36 4.82
C VAL A 31 7.67 -4.09 5.11
N ILE A 32 7.03 -2.93 5.23
CA ILE A 32 7.69 -1.71 5.72
C ILE A 32 8.18 -1.91 7.16
N GLU A 33 7.35 -2.50 8.03
CA GLU A 33 7.73 -2.84 9.41
C GLU A 33 8.91 -3.83 9.44
N SER A 34 8.88 -4.84 8.58
CA SER A 34 9.95 -5.84 8.41
C SER A 34 11.19 -5.32 7.64
N ASN A 35 11.39 -4.00 7.58
CA ASN A 35 12.57 -3.34 6.99
C ASN A 35 12.79 -3.60 5.49
N CYS A 36 11.73 -3.91 4.73
CA CYS A 36 11.76 -4.06 3.27
C CYS A 36 11.41 -2.77 2.51
N LEU A 37 11.41 -1.62 3.21
CA LEU A 37 11.36 -0.30 2.60
C LEU A 37 12.74 0.06 2.02
N LEU A 38 12.84 0.04 0.69
CA LEU A 38 14.07 0.26 -0.08
C LEU A 38 14.40 1.75 -0.19
N ASP A 39 13.39 2.58 -0.49
CA ASP A 39 13.59 4.02 -0.63
C ASP A 39 12.32 4.84 -0.35
N ILE A 40 12.51 6.14 -0.13
CA ILE A 40 11.46 7.15 -0.07
C ILE A 40 11.87 8.28 -1.02
N ILE A 41 11.05 8.52 -2.04
CA ILE A 41 11.32 9.53 -3.06
C ILE A 41 10.23 10.60 -3.05
N GLU A 42 10.61 11.82 -3.41
CA GLU A 42 9.74 12.99 -3.53
C GLU A 42 9.93 13.65 -4.90
N HIS A 43 8.88 14.31 -5.37
CA HIS A 43 8.94 15.06 -6.62
C HIS A 43 9.49 16.48 -6.37
N PRO A 44 10.48 16.97 -7.14
CA PRO A 44 11.11 18.27 -6.93
C PRO A 44 10.19 19.47 -7.21
N ASN A 45 9.07 19.23 -7.90
CA ASN A 45 8.01 20.22 -8.13
C ASN A 45 6.79 19.94 -7.22
N PRO A 46 6.78 20.41 -5.96
CA PRO A 46 5.68 20.17 -5.02
C PRO A 46 4.37 20.84 -5.43
N ASN A 47 4.42 21.92 -6.23
CA ASN A 47 3.22 22.64 -6.69
C ASN A 47 2.34 21.79 -7.64
N LYS A 48 2.96 20.87 -8.39
CA LYS A 48 2.27 19.98 -9.32
C LYS A 48 1.86 18.65 -8.67
N TYR A 49 2.54 18.25 -7.59
CA TYR A 49 2.40 16.92 -6.97
C TYR A 49 2.14 16.98 -5.45
N SER A 50 1.42 18.00 -4.97
CA SER A 50 0.86 18.17 -3.60
C SER A 50 1.57 17.42 -2.47
N GLU A 51 2.84 17.77 -2.19
CA GLU A 51 3.68 17.18 -1.12
C GLU A 51 3.71 15.64 -1.08
N GLN A 52 3.31 15.00 -2.18
CA GLN A 52 3.20 13.57 -2.29
C GLN A 52 4.59 12.96 -2.34
N LYS A 53 4.78 11.92 -1.53
CA LYS A 53 5.98 11.10 -1.53
C LYS A 53 5.63 9.70 -2.03
N MET A 54 6.65 8.91 -2.31
CA MET A 54 6.48 7.56 -2.82
C MET A 54 7.44 6.62 -2.11
N TYR A 55 6.90 5.54 -1.57
CA TYR A 55 7.71 4.44 -1.08
C TYR A 55 8.12 3.53 -2.22
N ILE A 56 9.37 3.09 -2.19
CA ILE A 56 9.86 1.97 -2.97
C ILE A 56 9.97 0.78 -2.03
N VAL A 57 9.12 -0.22 -2.20
CA VAL A 57 8.99 -1.34 -1.27
C VAL A 57 9.32 -2.65 -1.98
N LYS A 58 10.17 -3.49 -1.37
CA LYS A 58 10.33 -4.88 -1.81
C LYS A 58 9.17 -5.71 -1.27
N PHE A 59 8.40 -6.32 -2.15
CA PHE A 59 7.40 -7.32 -1.79
C PHE A 59 7.58 -8.53 -2.71
N ASN A 60 7.77 -9.71 -2.13
CA ASN A 60 8.29 -10.89 -2.84
C ASN A 60 9.57 -10.54 -3.61
N GLU A 61 9.65 -10.84 -4.90
CA GLU A 61 10.82 -10.58 -5.75
C GLU A 61 10.62 -9.35 -6.67
N TYR A 62 9.74 -8.42 -6.26
CA TYR A 62 9.42 -7.25 -7.06
C TYR A 62 9.44 -5.97 -6.22
N ALA A 63 9.74 -4.85 -6.88
CA ALA A 63 9.63 -3.52 -6.27
C ALA A 63 8.28 -2.90 -6.62
N TYR A 64 7.65 -2.33 -5.60
CA TYR A 64 6.37 -1.64 -5.69
C TYR A 64 6.55 -0.17 -5.36
N LEU A 65 5.94 0.67 -6.19
CA LEU A 65 5.75 2.09 -5.97
C LEU A 65 4.47 2.28 -5.15
N VAL A 66 4.58 2.91 -3.99
CA VAL A 66 3.44 3.16 -3.11
C VAL A 66 3.37 4.66 -2.80
N PRO A 67 2.60 5.43 -3.59
CA PRO A 67 2.38 6.84 -3.34
C PRO A 67 1.64 7.07 -2.03
N PHE A 68 2.08 8.05 -1.25
CA PHE A 68 1.50 8.40 0.03
C PHE A 68 1.55 9.90 0.32
N ILE A 69 0.68 10.32 1.23
CA ILE A 69 0.64 11.69 1.76
C ILE A 69 0.81 11.61 3.28
N SER A 70 1.63 12.50 3.83
CA SER A 70 1.79 12.65 5.28
C SER A 70 0.88 13.77 5.78
N GLU A 71 -0.10 13.41 6.60
CA GLU A 71 -1.05 14.34 7.20
C GLU A 71 -0.43 15.11 8.38
N VAL A 72 -1.03 16.25 8.74
CA VAL A 72 -0.55 17.15 9.82
C VAL A 72 -0.54 16.45 11.19
N ASP A 73 -1.38 15.44 11.37
CA ASP A 73 -1.48 14.65 12.60
C ASP A 73 -0.45 13.50 12.68
N ARG A 74 0.44 13.37 11.68
CA ARG A 74 1.40 12.27 11.49
C ARG A 74 0.78 10.95 11.03
N THR A 75 -0.43 10.99 10.48
CA THR A 75 -1.03 9.87 9.77
C THR A 75 -0.45 9.78 8.35
N ILE A 76 -0.11 8.57 7.91
CA ILE A 76 0.40 8.30 6.57
C ILE A 76 -0.72 7.67 5.77
N PHE A 77 -1.25 8.40 4.78
CA PHE A 77 -2.32 7.92 3.91
C PHE A 77 -1.73 7.27 2.65
N LEU A 78 -1.97 5.98 2.45
CA LEU A 78 -1.53 5.25 1.25
C LEU A 78 -2.58 5.37 0.13
N LYS A 79 -2.14 5.78 -1.07
CA LYS A 79 -3.05 6.04 -2.20
C LYS A 79 -3.22 4.84 -3.11
N THR A 80 -2.13 4.14 -3.43
CA THR A 80 -2.14 2.99 -4.35
C THR A 80 -0.88 2.14 -4.21
N ILE A 81 -0.88 0.97 -4.85
CA ILE A 81 0.24 0.02 -4.89
C ILE A 81 0.47 -0.34 -6.35
N ILE A 82 1.59 0.09 -6.92
CA ILE A 82 1.91 -0.10 -8.34
C ILE A 82 3.19 -0.93 -8.45
N PRO A 83 3.14 -2.19 -8.89
CA PRO A 83 4.35 -2.94 -9.22
C PRO A 83 5.06 -2.23 -10.38
N ARG A 84 6.37 -1.96 -10.25
CA ARG A 84 7.13 -1.36 -11.35
C ARG A 84 8.45 -2.06 -11.67
N HIS A 85 8.60 -2.40 -12.96
CA HIS A 85 9.79 -3.08 -13.48
C HIS A 85 11.03 -2.20 -13.39
N LYS A 86 10.94 -0.93 -13.79
CA LYS A 86 12.05 0.03 -13.69
C LYS A 86 12.58 0.09 -12.25
N ALA A 87 11.68 0.27 -11.27
CA ALA A 87 12.03 0.25 -9.85
C ALA A 87 12.66 -1.08 -9.42
N THR A 88 12.17 -2.21 -9.94
CA THR A 88 12.74 -3.53 -9.65
C THR A 88 14.18 -3.65 -10.14
N GLN A 89 14.45 -3.18 -11.36
CA GLN A 89 15.80 -3.20 -11.93
C GLN A 89 16.76 -2.28 -11.16
N GLU A 90 16.28 -1.08 -10.83
CA GLU A 90 17.09 -0.05 -10.16
C GLU A 90 17.43 -0.44 -8.72
N TYR A 91 16.44 -0.93 -7.96
CA TYR A 91 16.58 -1.11 -6.52
C TYR A 91 16.91 -2.55 -6.09
N LEU A 92 16.45 -3.58 -6.82
CA LEU A 92 16.70 -4.97 -6.43
C LEU A 92 17.90 -5.59 -7.14
N LYS A 93 18.45 -4.93 -8.19
CA LYS A 93 19.62 -5.40 -8.96
C LYS A 93 19.55 -6.87 -9.37
N ILE A 94 18.34 -7.40 -9.53
CA ILE A 94 18.12 -8.81 -9.91
C ILE A 94 18.62 -8.94 -11.35
N GLY A 95 19.59 -9.84 -11.58
CA GLY A 95 20.09 -10.15 -12.93
C GLY A 95 18.94 -10.54 -13.87
N LYS A 96 19.15 -10.43 -15.18
CA LYS A 96 18.18 -10.65 -16.30
C LYS A 96 17.42 -12.00 -16.34
N VAL A 97 17.35 -12.75 -15.25
CA VAL A 97 16.87 -14.14 -15.18
C VAL A 97 15.35 -14.23 -14.97
N MET A 98 14.67 -13.21 -14.41
CA MET A 98 13.22 -13.31 -14.18
C MET A 98 12.39 -12.69 -15.30
N ARG A 99 11.80 -13.58 -16.11
CA ARG A 99 10.91 -13.30 -17.23
C ARG A 99 9.46 -13.61 -16.85
N ASN A 100 8.94 -13.01 -15.77
CA ASN A 100 7.48 -12.95 -15.52
C ASN A 100 6.91 -11.63 -16.06
N LYS A 101 7.20 -11.35 -17.34
CA LYS A 101 6.72 -10.15 -18.04
C LYS A 101 5.19 -10.17 -18.23
N GLU A 102 4.58 -11.35 -18.15
CA GLU A 102 3.21 -11.61 -18.60
C GLU A 102 2.11 -11.26 -17.59
N ASN A 103 2.41 -11.16 -16.28
CA ASN A 103 1.39 -10.83 -15.26
C ASN A 103 1.29 -9.33 -14.90
N ILE A 104 2.23 -8.49 -15.34
CA ILE A 104 2.34 -7.08 -14.90
C ILE A 104 1.95 -6.11 -16.02
N SER A 105 2.02 -6.54 -17.27
CA SER A 105 1.66 -5.73 -18.44
C SER A 105 0.16 -5.49 -18.64
N ASN A 106 -0.71 -6.19 -17.89
CA ASN A 106 -2.17 -6.06 -18.00
C ASN A 106 -2.80 -5.42 -16.75
N ILE A 107 -2.06 -4.59 -16.01
CA ILE A 107 -2.63 -3.85 -14.90
C ILE A 107 -3.40 -2.65 -15.45
N ILE A 108 -4.68 -2.56 -15.10
CA ILE A 108 -5.49 -1.39 -15.39
C ILE A 108 -5.06 -0.28 -14.42
N LEU A 109 -4.47 0.76 -14.98
CA LEU A 109 -4.06 1.97 -14.27
C LEU A 109 -5.04 3.09 -14.61
N ASP A 110 -5.48 3.82 -13.59
CA ASP A 110 -6.25 5.04 -13.82
C ASP A 110 -5.35 6.18 -14.34
N ALA A 111 -5.95 7.31 -14.72
CA ALA A 111 -5.21 8.43 -15.29
C ALA A 111 -4.19 9.03 -14.30
N GLU A 112 -4.50 8.99 -13.00
CA GLU A 112 -3.60 9.47 -11.95
C GLU A 112 -2.39 8.53 -11.80
N GLU A 113 -2.64 7.22 -11.73
CA GLU A 113 -1.59 6.20 -11.66
C GLU A 113 -0.67 6.23 -12.88
N ASN A 114 -1.21 6.43 -14.08
CA ASN A 114 -0.40 6.58 -15.30
C ASN A 114 0.48 7.83 -15.27
N ALA A 115 -0.07 8.98 -14.87
CA ALA A 115 0.71 10.21 -14.77
C ALA A 115 1.86 10.11 -13.75
N LEU A 116 1.63 9.39 -12.64
CA LEU A 116 2.68 9.09 -11.67
C LEU A 116 3.77 8.22 -12.28
N LEU A 117 3.39 7.18 -13.03
CA LEU A 117 4.36 6.33 -13.71
C LEU A 117 5.18 7.07 -14.75
N GLU A 118 4.55 7.92 -15.58
CA GLU A 118 5.28 8.72 -16.58
C GLU A 118 6.35 9.60 -15.92
N SER A 119 6.00 10.32 -14.84
CA SER A 119 6.97 11.14 -14.11
C SER A 119 8.10 10.33 -13.46
N PHE A 120 7.82 9.11 -12.99
CA PHE A 120 8.84 8.19 -12.47
C PHE A 120 9.76 7.66 -13.58
N GLU A 121 9.20 7.34 -14.75
CA GLU A 121 9.98 6.89 -15.90
C GLU A 121 10.91 7.98 -16.45
N ASN A 122 10.53 9.25 -16.32
CA ASN A 122 11.35 10.40 -16.69
C ASN A 122 12.46 10.76 -15.66
N ASP A 123 12.66 9.95 -14.62
CA ASP A 123 13.65 10.21 -13.55
C ASP A 123 13.44 11.56 -12.84
N GLU A 124 12.20 12.03 -12.77
CA GLU A 124 11.86 13.31 -12.15
C GLU A 124 11.89 13.23 -10.61
N TRP A 125 11.83 12.04 -10.02
CA TRP A 125 11.74 11.84 -8.58
C TRP A 125 13.11 11.67 -7.93
N GLN A 126 13.28 12.25 -6.73
CA GLN A 126 14.54 12.23 -6.01
C GLN A 126 14.38 11.67 -4.61
N ARG A 127 15.40 10.97 -4.11
CA ARG A 127 15.43 10.51 -2.72
C ARG A 127 15.34 11.67 -1.76
N ILE A 128 14.49 11.52 -0.74
CA ILE A 128 14.32 12.54 0.29
C ILE A 128 15.61 12.76 1.08
N LYS A 129 15.85 14.00 1.52
CA LYS A 129 17.07 14.35 2.30
C LYS A 129 17.15 13.63 3.64
N ASN A 130 16.03 13.51 4.34
CA ASN A 130 15.95 12.93 5.69
C ASN A 130 15.50 11.46 5.67
N PHE A 131 16.05 10.68 4.73
CA PHE A 131 15.60 9.31 4.48
C PHE A 131 15.56 8.43 5.73
N GLU A 132 16.65 8.39 6.52
CA GLU A 132 16.71 7.53 7.71
C GLU A 132 15.65 7.89 8.75
N GLN A 133 15.39 9.20 8.93
CA GLN A 133 14.40 9.69 9.87
C GLN A 133 12.97 9.32 9.41
N GLU A 134 12.65 9.57 8.14
CA GLU A 134 11.34 9.26 7.57
C GLU A 134 11.10 7.75 7.51
N LYS A 135 12.10 6.96 7.14
CA LYS A 135 12.05 5.50 7.20
C LYS A 135 11.73 5.02 8.61
N HIS A 136 12.38 5.57 9.63
CA HIS A 136 12.09 5.22 11.02
C HIS A 136 10.65 5.59 11.41
N ILE A 137 10.17 6.77 10.99
CA ILE A 137 8.77 7.19 11.22
C ILE A 137 7.79 6.22 10.55
N SER A 138 8.03 5.84 9.29
CA SER A 138 7.22 4.87 8.55
C SER A 138 7.19 3.50 9.21
N GLN A 139 8.31 3.04 9.77
CA GLN A 139 8.41 1.77 10.51
C GLN A 139 7.64 1.82 11.84
N VAL A 140 7.80 2.90 12.61
CA VAL A 140 7.06 3.09 13.87
C VAL A 140 5.56 3.18 13.60
N ALA A 141 5.15 3.88 12.54
CA ALA A 141 3.76 3.94 12.11
C ALA A 141 3.21 2.55 11.74
N ALA A 142 4.02 1.74 11.05
CA ALA A 142 3.64 0.39 10.64
C ALA A 142 3.48 -0.52 11.86
N ALA A 143 4.46 -0.50 12.78
CA ALA A 143 4.37 -1.24 14.03
C ALA A 143 3.15 -0.83 14.86
N ASN A 144 2.82 0.47 14.93
CA ASN A 144 1.61 0.95 15.61
C ASN A 144 0.33 0.47 14.93
N TYR A 145 0.28 0.47 13.61
CA TYR A 145 -0.86 -0.02 12.83
C TYR A 145 -1.09 -1.52 13.05
N LEU A 146 -0.02 -2.32 13.02
CA LEU A 146 -0.08 -3.77 13.20
C LEU A 146 -0.36 -4.17 14.65
N LYS A 147 0.06 -3.33 15.61
CA LYS A 147 -0.34 -3.42 17.02
C LYS A 147 -1.82 -3.08 17.26
N LYS A 148 -2.69 -3.02 16.25
CA LYS A 148 -4.17 -3.01 16.38
C LYS A 148 -4.63 -4.31 17.09
N ASP A 149 -4.32 -4.42 18.38
CA ASP A 149 -4.67 -5.50 19.31
C ASP A 149 -6.13 -5.37 19.80
N THR A 150 -6.97 -4.61 19.09
CA THR A 150 -8.37 -4.47 19.48
C THR A 150 -9.17 -5.62 18.88
N ARG A 151 -9.22 -6.73 19.62
CA ARG A 151 -10.07 -7.87 19.27
C ARG A 151 -11.53 -7.48 19.39
N ILE A 152 -12.29 -7.62 18.32
CA ILE A 152 -13.75 -7.53 18.34
C ILE A 152 -14.29 -8.97 18.30
N ASN A 153 -15.05 -9.36 19.33
CA ASN A 153 -15.75 -10.64 19.35
C ASN A 153 -17.18 -10.43 18.83
N ILE A 154 -17.50 -11.02 17.67
CA ILE A 154 -18.81 -10.93 17.04
C ILE A 154 -19.42 -12.34 16.99
N ARG A 155 -20.68 -12.47 17.40
CA ARG A 155 -21.47 -13.69 17.16
C ARG A 155 -22.19 -13.54 15.83
N ILE A 156 -21.97 -14.49 14.93
CA ILE A 156 -22.67 -14.58 13.64
C ILE A 156 -23.16 -16.02 13.44
N SER A 157 -24.21 -16.19 12.65
CA SER A 157 -24.71 -17.52 12.33
C SER A 157 -23.70 -18.28 11.47
N SER A 158 -23.65 -19.62 11.61
CA SER A 158 -22.78 -20.48 10.77
C SER A 158 -23.10 -20.32 9.28
N SER A 159 -24.38 -20.12 8.95
CA SER A 159 -24.85 -19.88 7.58
C SER A 159 -24.29 -18.58 7.01
N ASP A 160 -24.30 -17.50 7.78
CA ASP A 160 -23.75 -16.21 7.32
C ASP A 160 -22.23 -16.23 7.24
N LEU A 161 -21.55 -16.87 8.20
CA LEU A 161 -20.10 -17.08 8.12
C LEU A 161 -19.73 -17.83 6.83
N MET A 162 -20.50 -18.85 6.46
CA MET A 162 -20.25 -19.62 5.23
C MET A 162 -20.44 -18.75 3.99
N ARG A 163 -21.49 -17.93 3.94
CA ARG A 163 -21.71 -16.96 2.84
C ARG A 163 -20.59 -15.94 2.73
N ILE A 164 -20.11 -15.40 3.86
CA ILE A 164 -18.98 -14.46 3.88
C ILE A 164 -17.70 -15.15 3.38
N LYS A 165 -17.41 -16.38 3.83
CA LYS A 165 -16.26 -17.15 3.35
C LYS A 165 -16.34 -17.43 1.86
N GLN A 166 -17.52 -17.80 1.36
CA GLN A 166 -17.73 -18.05 -0.06
C GLN A 166 -17.54 -16.76 -0.88
N LYS A 167 -18.08 -15.64 -0.41
CA LYS A 167 -17.92 -14.33 -1.04
C LYS A 167 -16.45 -13.89 -1.07
N ALA A 168 -15.73 -14.03 0.05
CA ALA A 168 -14.32 -13.72 0.12
C ALA A 168 -13.49 -14.62 -0.80
N ALA A 169 -13.76 -15.93 -0.82
CA ALA A 169 -13.07 -16.87 -1.71
C ALA A 169 -13.32 -16.54 -3.19
N TYR A 170 -14.56 -16.18 -3.56
CA TYR A 170 -14.89 -15.71 -4.91
C TYR A 170 -14.09 -14.45 -5.30
N GLU A 171 -13.84 -13.57 -4.34
CA GLU A 171 -13.07 -12.33 -4.53
C GLU A 171 -11.55 -12.54 -4.40
N GLY A 172 -11.12 -13.78 -4.10
CA GLY A 172 -9.71 -14.11 -3.85
C GLY A 172 -9.14 -13.45 -2.60
N LEU A 173 -9.99 -13.19 -1.61
CA LEU A 173 -9.66 -12.52 -0.35
C LEU A 173 -9.73 -13.48 0.84
N PRO A 174 -8.87 -13.32 1.86
CA PRO A 174 -9.14 -13.87 3.19
C PRO A 174 -10.45 -13.29 3.74
N TYR A 175 -11.31 -14.14 4.31
CA TYR A 175 -12.63 -13.69 4.78
C TYR A 175 -12.55 -12.65 5.90
N GLN A 176 -11.49 -12.67 6.71
CA GLN A 176 -11.22 -11.65 7.72
C GLN A 176 -10.94 -10.29 7.10
N THR A 177 -10.21 -10.25 5.97
CA THR A 177 -9.93 -9.02 5.21
C THR A 177 -11.22 -8.43 4.66
N LEU A 178 -12.10 -9.28 4.11
CA LEU A 178 -13.42 -8.84 3.64
C LEU A 178 -14.26 -8.24 4.78
N ILE A 179 -14.33 -8.92 5.94
CA ILE A 179 -15.05 -8.42 7.13
C ILE A 179 -14.46 -7.08 7.58
N SER A 180 -13.14 -6.97 7.66
CA SER A 180 -12.46 -5.73 8.08
C SER A 180 -12.74 -4.58 7.12
N SER A 181 -12.68 -4.83 5.80
CA SER A 181 -12.99 -3.84 4.76
C SER A 181 -14.43 -3.33 4.89
N ILE A 182 -15.40 -4.21 5.17
CA ILE A 182 -16.79 -3.83 5.38
C ILE A 182 -16.91 -2.93 6.62
N LEU A 183 -16.34 -3.34 7.76
CA LEU A 183 -16.36 -2.54 9.00
C LEU A 183 -15.71 -1.15 8.79
N HIS A 184 -14.61 -1.09 8.06
CA HIS A 184 -13.95 0.17 7.71
C HIS A 184 -14.83 1.06 6.83
N LYS A 185 -15.46 0.50 5.80
CA LYS A 185 -16.40 1.24 4.92
C LYS A 185 -17.54 1.86 5.72
N TYR A 186 -18.17 1.10 6.62
CA TYR A 186 -19.24 1.60 7.48
C TYR A 186 -18.77 2.63 8.52
N SER A 187 -17.58 2.46 9.09
CA SER A 187 -17.02 3.41 10.05
C SER A 187 -16.61 4.75 9.42
N ALA A 188 -16.29 4.78 8.12
CA ALA A 188 -15.83 5.97 7.41
C ALA A 188 -16.95 6.91 6.95
N GLY A 189 -18.23 6.57 7.17
CA GLY A 189 -19.36 7.48 6.94
C GLY A 189 -19.87 7.60 5.50
N HIS A 190 -19.44 6.74 4.58
CA HIS A 190 -20.04 6.65 3.23
C HIS A 190 -21.17 5.62 3.23
N GLY A 191 -22.37 6.08 3.60
CA GLY A 191 -23.65 5.37 3.47
C GLY A 191 -24.55 6.00 2.42
#